data_AF-A0AA43F297-F1
#
_entry.id   AF-A0AA43F297-F1
#
_cell.length_a   1.000
_cell.length_b   1.000
_cell.length_c   1.000
_cell.angle_alpha   90.00
_cell.angle_beta   90.00
_cell.angle_gamma   90.00
#
_symmetry.space_group_name_H-M   'P 1'
#
loop_
_entity.id
_entity.type
_entity.pdbx_description
1 polymer ?
#
loop_
_entity_poly.entity_id
_entity_poly.type
_entity_poly.pdbx_seq_one_letter_code
_entity_poly.pdbx_strand_id
1 'polypeptide(L)'
;MALIAASSLLPAAGSLAQPVPGAAAPARSEAPAVRAESAPGYFAGIDLSLGPVRWNGNLSAEYRVQQPAGSVESRDLFLIGNWNAASYVYQPWFAQLTANFGFINSRTGADESPTTGTTSLTGGGSLLLFPASRFPFYGAYSVNDTRASIERIGADYRITQ
;
A
#
# COMPACT_ATOMS: atom_id res chain seq x y z
N MET A 1 -42.82 43.81 -6.59
CA MET A 1 -43.45 43.60 -5.27
C MET A 1 -43.47 42.09 -5.02
N ALA A 2 -42.88 41.65 -3.91
CA ALA A 2 -42.60 40.25 -3.57
C ALA A 2 -43.86 39.40 -3.33
N LEU A 3 -43.78 38.07 -3.50
CA LEU A 3 -43.63 37.11 -2.38
C LEU A 3 -43.54 35.65 -2.86
N ILE A 4 -42.77 34.90 -2.08
CA ILE A 4 -42.42 33.47 -2.10
C ILE A 4 -43.57 32.60 -1.57
N ALA A 5 -43.70 31.35 -2.06
CA ALA A 5 -44.04 30.18 -1.22
C ALA A 5 -43.73 28.85 -1.94
N ALA A 6 -42.93 28.02 -1.26
CA ALA A 6 -42.64 26.63 -1.59
C ALA A 6 -43.75 25.70 -1.07
N SER A 7 -43.92 24.51 -1.66
CA SER A 7 -44.29 23.28 -0.93
C SER A 7 -44.27 22.00 -1.79
N SER A 8 -43.33 21.13 -1.42
CA SER A 8 -43.41 19.66 -1.28
C SER A 8 -44.32 18.80 -2.20
N LEU A 9 -43.71 17.89 -2.94
CA LEU A 9 -44.31 16.67 -3.47
C LEU A 9 -43.77 15.43 -2.73
N LEU A 10 -44.69 14.66 -2.11
CA LEU A 10 -44.50 13.27 -1.68
C LEU A 10 -44.49 12.31 -2.88
N PRO A 11 -43.95 11.08 -2.72
CA PRO A 11 -44.81 9.88 -2.74
C PRO A 11 -44.44 8.90 -1.61
N ALA A 12 -45.38 8.41 -0.80
CA ALA A 12 -46.28 7.24 -1.02
C ALA A 12 -45.59 5.85 -0.91
N ALA A 13 -45.71 5.29 0.30
CA ALA A 13 -45.95 3.89 0.71
C ALA A 13 -45.23 2.70 0.03
N GLY A 14 -44.54 1.90 0.87
CA GLY A 14 -44.12 0.53 0.56
C GLY A 14 -43.95 -0.32 1.82
N SER A 15 -45.03 -0.99 2.24
CA SER A 15 -45.14 -2.27 2.97
C SER A 15 -44.17 -2.58 4.14
N LEU A 16 -44.70 -2.61 5.37
CA LEU A 16 -44.07 -3.24 6.53
C LEU A 16 -44.36 -4.74 6.54
N ALA A 17 -43.34 -5.57 6.30
CA ALA A 17 -43.40 -7.00 6.60
C ALA A 17 -43.25 -7.22 8.12
N GLN A 18 -44.24 -7.88 8.74
CA GLN A 18 -44.17 -8.29 10.15
C GLN A 18 -43.20 -9.47 10.32
N PRO A 19 -42.34 -9.49 11.36
CA PRO A 19 -41.55 -10.66 11.71
C PRO A 19 -42.37 -11.69 12.50
N VAL A 20 -42.31 -12.95 12.06
CA VAL A 20 -42.85 -14.14 12.75
C VAL A 20 -42.04 -14.42 14.02
N PRO A 21 -42.67 -14.59 15.20
CA PRO A 21 -41.95 -14.91 16.43
C PRO A 21 -41.72 -16.42 16.53
N GLY A 22 -40.45 -16.84 16.58
CA GLY A 22 -40.11 -18.23 16.92
C GLY A 22 -39.02 -18.86 16.06
N ALA A 23 -37.81 -18.30 16.09
CA ALA A 23 -36.62 -19.06 15.72
C ALA A 23 -35.49 -18.63 16.67
N ALA A 24 -35.22 -19.48 17.67
CA ALA A 24 -34.12 -19.29 18.59
C ALA A 24 -32.79 -19.32 17.81
N ALA A 25 -32.08 -18.19 17.78
CA ALA A 25 -30.70 -18.15 17.27
C ALA A 25 -29.77 -18.85 18.28
N PRO A 26 -28.78 -19.65 17.82
CA PRO A 26 -27.86 -20.32 18.73
C PRO A 26 -27.00 -19.28 19.46
N ALA A 27 -26.88 -19.46 20.78
CA ALA A 27 -26.06 -18.62 21.64
C ALA A 27 -24.60 -18.64 21.17
N ARG A 28 -24.12 -17.49 20.69
CA ARG A 28 -22.70 -17.25 20.40
C ARG A 28 -21.97 -17.20 21.73
N SER A 29 -21.13 -18.20 22.00
CA SER A 29 -20.23 -18.21 23.15
C SER A 29 -19.30 -17.00 23.06
N GLU A 30 -19.58 -15.94 23.83
CA GLU A 30 -18.65 -14.84 24.04
C GLU A 30 -17.43 -15.39 24.79
N ALA A 31 -16.31 -15.50 24.07
CA ALA A 31 -15.01 -15.63 24.73
C ALA A 31 -14.78 -14.39 25.61
N PRO A 32 -14.27 -14.53 26.84
CA PRO A 32 -14.04 -13.39 27.70
C PRO A 32 -13.07 -12.45 27.01
N ALA A 33 -13.53 -11.21 26.78
CA ALA A 33 -12.67 -10.13 26.32
C ALA A 33 -11.51 -10.01 27.31
N VAL A 34 -10.32 -10.39 26.88
CA VAL A 34 -9.09 -10.12 27.62
C VAL A 34 -8.99 -8.60 27.71
N ARG A 35 -9.31 -8.06 28.88
CA ARG A 35 -9.11 -6.65 29.20
C ARG A 35 -7.61 -6.43 29.23
N ALA A 36 -7.05 -6.01 28.09
CA ALA A 36 -5.68 -5.52 28.03
C ALA A 36 -5.60 -4.33 28.99
N GLU A 37 -4.88 -4.53 30.09
CA GLU A 37 -4.58 -3.49 31.05
C GLU A 37 -3.70 -2.46 30.32
N SER A 38 -4.33 -1.38 29.89
CA SER A 38 -3.67 -0.29 29.18
C SER A 38 -2.64 0.33 30.11
N ALA A 39 -1.35 0.16 29.77
CA ALA A 39 -0.27 0.96 30.34
C ALA A 39 -0.66 2.45 30.32
N PRO A 40 -0.18 3.27 31.27
CA PRO A 40 -0.45 4.70 31.30
C PRO A 40 0.23 5.36 30.09
N GLY A 41 -0.44 5.26 28.95
CA GLY A 41 -0.01 5.84 27.70
C GLY A 41 -0.49 7.27 27.65
N TYR A 42 0.39 8.17 27.25
CA TYR A 42 0.12 9.57 26.91
C TYR A 42 -1.05 9.78 25.90
N PHE A 43 -1.64 8.68 25.41
CA PHE A 43 -2.74 8.61 24.45
C PHE A 43 -4.03 7.98 25.03
N ALA A 44 -4.09 7.70 26.34
CA ALA A 44 -5.28 7.16 26.99
C ALA A 44 -6.43 8.19 26.92
N GLY A 45 -7.35 8.00 25.97
CA GLY A 45 -8.48 8.90 25.69
C GLY A 45 -8.56 9.40 24.23
N ILE A 46 -7.57 9.08 23.38
CA ILE A 46 -7.62 9.38 21.94
C ILE A 46 -8.13 8.14 21.22
N ASP A 47 -9.35 8.21 20.67
CA ASP A 47 -9.90 7.16 19.81
C ASP A 47 -9.23 7.21 18.43
N LEU A 48 -8.07 6.56 18.30
CA LEU A 48 -7.30 6.47 17.05
C LEU A 48 -8.08 5.65 16.00
N SER A 49 -9.08 6.27 15.37
CA SER A 49 -9.75 5.74 14.20
C SER A 49 -8.90 5.99 12.96
N LEU A 50 -8.51 4.92 12.27
CA LEU A 50 -7.84 5.01 10.98
C LEU A 50 -8.91 5.16 9.89
N GLY A 51 -8.82 6.22 9.10
CA GLY A 51 -9.64 6.39 7.90
C GLY A 51 -9.32 5.31 6.85
N PRO A 52 -10.14 5.19 5.79
CA PRO A 52 -9.89 4.22 4.73
C PRO A 52 -8.52 4.46 4.08
N VAL A 53 -7.69 3.42 4.03
CA VAL A 53 -6.40 3.48 3.35
C VAL A 53 -6.63 3.43 1.85
N ARG A 54 -6.19 4.47 1.15
CA ARG A 54 -6.22 4.56 -0.31
C ARG A 54 -4.90 4.05 -0.85
N TRP A 55 -4.96 3.02 -1.69
CA TRP A 55 -3.79 2.44 -2.35
C TRP A 55 -3.79 2.80 -3.84
N ASN A 56 -2.63 3.14 -4.36
CA ASN A 56 -2.38 3.40 -5.77
C ASN A 56 -0.98 2.94 -6.14
N GLY A 57 -0.73 2.63 -7.41
CA GLY A 57 0.57 2.13 -7.83
C GLY A 57 0.61 1.67 -9.27
N ASN A 58 1.81 1.29 -9.73
CA ASN A 58 2.05 0.70 -11.03
C ASN A 58 3.08 -0.42 -10.91
N LEU A 59 2.94 -1.41 -11.79
CA LEU A 59 3.91 -2.49 -11.97
C LEU A 59 4.23 -2.57 -13.46
N SER A 60 5.51 -2.55 -13.80
CA SER A 60 6.00 -2.64 -15.18
C SER A 60 7.15 -3.63 -15.26
N ALA A 61 7.13 -4.43 -16.32
CA ALA A 61 8.24 -5.29 -16.70
C ALA A 61 8.77 -4.85 -18.07
N GLU A 62 10.07 -4.69 -18.19
CA GLU A 62 10.74 -4.36 -19.43
C GLU A 62 11.75 -5.46 -19.74
N TYR A 63 11.71 -5.98 -20.96
CA TYR A 63 12.70 -6.91 -21.49
C TYR A 63 13.40 -6.27 -22.67
N ARG A 64 14.73 -6.25 -22.63
CA ARG A 64 15.57 -5.58 -23.61
C ARG A 64 16.65 -6.54 -24.08
N VAL A 65 16.77 -6.69 -25.39
CA VAL A 65 17.86 -7.41 -26.03
C VAL A 65 18.70 -6.40 -26.80
N GLN A 66 20.00 -6.38 -26.53
CA GLN A 66 20.95 -5.51 -27.20
C GLN A 66 21.99 -6.39 -27.90
N GLN A 67 22.18 -6.16 -29.20
CA GLN A 67 23.21 -6.82 -29.98
C GLN A 67 24.08 -5.75 -30.64
N PRO A 68 25.10 -5.23 -29.93
CA PRO A 68 26.03 -4.26 -30.49
C PRO A 68 26.87 -4.92 -31.60
N ALA A 69 27.15 -4.19 -32.68
CA ALA A 69 27.96 -4.70 -33.78
C ALA A 69 29.36 -5.13 -33.27
N GLY A 70 29.64 -6.44 -33.30
CA GLY A 70 30.90 -7.02 -32.84
C GLY A 70 30.98 -7.33 -31.34
N SER A 71 29.88 -7.25 -30.59
CA SER A 71 29.82 -7.60 -29.16
C SER A 71 28.89 -8.78 -28.90
N VAL A 72 29.07 -9.42 -27.74
CA VAL A 72 28.17 -10.46 -27.21
C VAL A 72 26.77 -9.86 -27.00
N GLU A 73 25.73 -10.63 -27.33
CA GLU A 73 24.32 -10.28 -27.09
C GLU A 73 24.09 -10.10 -25.58
N SER A 74 23.50 -8.97 -25.20
CA SER A 74 23.10 -8.68 -23.81
C SER A 74 21.59 -8.70 -23.69
N ARG A 75 21.10 -9.38 -22.65
CA ARG A 75 19.68 -9.48 -22.31
C ARG A 75 19.45 -8.87 -20.95
N ASP A 76 18.67 -7.81 -20.91
CA ASP A 76 18.26 -7.14 -19.68
C ASP A 76 16.77 -7.38 -19.40
N LEU A 77 16.45 -7.75 -18.17
CA LEU A 77 15.10 -7.81 -17.66
C LEU A 77 14.99 -6.85 -16.48
N PHE A 78 14.08 -5.88 -16.57
CA PHE A 78 13.75 -4.95 -15.50
C PHE A 78 12.33 -5.20 -15.00
N LEU A 79 12.16 -5.27 -13.68
CA LEU A 79 10.88 -5.29 -13.01
C LEU A 79 10.81 -4.08 -12.08
N ILE A 80 9.86 -3.20 -12.32
CA ILE A 80 9.70 -1.94 -11.59
C ILE A 80 8.29 -1.92 -11.00
N GLY A 81 8.19 -1.79 -9.68
CA GLY A 81 6.93 -1.64 -8.97
C GLY A 81 6.96 -0.40 -8.10
N ASN A 82 5.89 0.41 -8.14
CA ASN A 82 5.70 1.52 -7.21
C ASN A 82 4.30 1.44 -6.61
N TRP A 83 4.23 1.65 -5.30
CA TRP A 83 3.01 1.66 -4.52
C TRP A 83 2.99 2.88 -3.61
N ASN A 84 1.83 3.46 -3.45
CA ASN A 84 1.56 4.56 -2.56
C ASN A 84 0.31 4.22 -1.75
N ALA A 85 0.36 4.60 -0.48
CA ALA A 85 -0.72 4.44 0.47
C ALA A 85 -0.96 5.80 1.13
N ALA A 86 -2.19 6.25 1.17
CA ALA A 86 -2.57 7.46 1.87
C ALA A 86 -3.73 7.15 2.81
N SER A 87 -3.62 7.60 4.06
CA SER A 87 -4.65 7.43 5.07
C SER A 87 -4.77 8.68 5.91
N TYR A 88 -5.99 8.95 6.37
CA TYR A 88 -6.23 9.93 7.42
C TYR A 88 -6.27 9.20 8.76
N VAL A 89 -5.76 9.82 9.82
CA VAL A 89 -5.83 9.30 11.18
C VAL A 89 -6.64 10.28 12.00
N TYR A 90 -7.60 9.74 12.77
CA TYR A 90 -8.42 10.41 13.78
C TYR A 90 -9.54 11.32 13.22
N GLN A 91 -10.72 11.34 13.85
CA GLN A 91 -11.77 12.33 13.56
C GLN A 91 -11.68 13.53 14.52
N PRO A 92 -11.89 14.77 14.04
CA PRO A 92 -11.91 15.23 12.65
C PRO A 92 -10.50 15.34 12.04
N TRP A 93 -10.18 14.47 11.07
CA TRP A 93 -8.97 14.35 10.22
C TRP A 93 -7.76 15.23 10.58
N PHE A 94 -7.24 15.08 11.80
CA PHE A 94 -6.16 15.93 12.27
C PHE A 94 -4.80 15.49 11.76
N ALA A 95 -4.67 14.28 11.22
CA ALA A 95 -3.43 13.77 10.69
C ALA A 95 -3.62 13.11 9.33
N GLN A 96 -2.70 13.37 8.41
CA GLN A 96 -2.59 12.67 7.14
C GLN A 96 -1.26 11.92 7.11
N LEU A 97 -1.34 10.60 6.93
CA LEU A 97 -0.21 9.72 6.73
C LEU A 97 -0.15 9.32 5.26
N THR A 98 0.98 9.54 4.63
CA THR A 98 1.26 9.04 3.29
C THR A 98 2.49 8.15 3.37
N ALA A 99 2.47 7.00 2.70
CA ALA A 99 3.60 6.11 2.56
C ALA A 99 3.82 5.79 1.09
N ASN A 100 5.07 5.66 0.69
CA ASN A 100 5.48 5.27 -0.66
C ASN A 100 6.48 4.11 -0.56
N PHE A 101 6.37 3.19 -1.51
CA PHE A 101 7.22 2.02 -1.61
C PHE A 101 7.51 1.77 -3.08
N GLY A 102 8.78 1.62 -3.43
CA GLY A 102 9.26 1.36 -4.77
C GLY A 102 10.23 0.19 -4.76
N PHE A 103 10.18 -0.64 -5.78
CA PHE A 103 11.06 -1.77 -5.98
C PHE A 103 11.50 -1.84 -7.43
N ILE A 104 12.79 -2.06 -7.64
CA ILE A 104 13.39 -2.26 -8.95
C ILE A 104 14.24 -3.52 -8.87
N ASN A 105 14.00 -4.50 -9.73
CA ASN A 105 14.89 -5.63 -9.94
C ASN A 105 15.36 -5.62 -11.39
N SER A 106 16.66 -5.72 -11.60
CA SER A 106 17.25 -5.91 -12.91
C SER A 106 18.05 -7.20 -12.94
N ARG A 107 18.01 -7.90 -14.07
CA ARG A 107 18.89 -9.02 -14.39
C ARG A 107 19.47 -8.79 -15.76
N THR A 108 20.80 -8.85 -15.85
CA THR A 108 21.56 -8.71 -17.08
C THR A 108 22.35 -9.99 -17.30
N GLY A 109 22.11 -10.65 -18.43
CA GLY A 109 22.85 -11.84 -18.86
C GLY A 109 23.47 -11.61 -20.23
N ALA A 110 24.67 -12.14 -20.43
CA ALA A 110 25.30 -12.26 -21.75
C ALA A 110 25.73 -13.72 -21.93
N ASP A 111 25.69 -14.23 -23.17
CA ASP A 111 25.84 -15.67 -23.45
C ASP A 111 27.14 -16.31 -22.88
N GLU A 112 28.18 -15.51 -22.63
CA GLU A 112 29.47 -15.95 -22.06
C GLU A 112 29.81 -15.33 -20.68
N SER A 113 28.92 -14.51 -20.11
CA SER A 113 29.21 -13.75 -18.88
C SER A 113 28.27 -14.14 -17.73
N PRO A 114 28.74 -14.15 -16.46
CA PRO A 114 27.87 -14.42 -15.32
C PRO A 114 26.68 -13.45 -15.29
N THR A 115 25.50 -13.98 -14.97
CA THR A 115 24.31 -13.15 -14.84
C THR A 115 24.48 -12.21 -13.66
N THR A 116 24.37 -10.91 -13.92
CA THR A 116 24.45 -9.87 -12.89
C THR A 116 23.04 -9.39 -12.58
N GLY A 117 22.70 -9.35 -11.29
CA GLY A 117 21.42 -8.85 -10.81
C GLY A 117 21.60 -7.59 -9.98
N THR A 118 20.69 -6.62 -10.12
CA THR A 118 20.59 -5.50 -9.18
C THR A 118 19.19 -5.45 -8.62
N THR A 119 19.07 -5.24 -7.31
CA THR A 119 17.80 -5.02 -6.64
C THR A 119 17.88 -3.72 -5.86
N SER A 120 17.00 -2.78 -6.17
CA SER A 120 16.85 -1.52 -5.44
C SER A 120 15.47 -1.48 -4.80
N LEU A 121 15.43 -1.08 -3.54
CA LEU A 121 14.23 -0.91 -2.76
C LEU A 121 14.21 0.51 -2.22
N THR A 122 13.14 1.24 -2.53
CA THR A 122 12.90 2.58 -2.02
C THR A 122 11.64 2.56 -1.17
N GLY A 123 11.68 3.33 -0.09
CA GLY A 123 10.56 3.46 0.82
C GLY A 123 10.54 4.86 1.39
N GLY A 124 9.38 5.31 1.80
CA GLY A 124 9.25 6.60 2.44
C GLY A 124 7.86 6.81 2.97
N GLY A 125 7.71 7.91 3.69
CA GLY A 125 6.42 8.35 4.14
C GLY A 125 6.49 9.75 4.71
N SER A 126 5.33 10.37 4.77
CA SER A 126 5.15 11.69 5.35
C SER A 126 3.96 11.68 6.29
N LEU A 127 4.09 12.44 7.37
CA LEU A 127 3.07 12.68 8.35
C LEU A 127 2.82 14.18 8.40
N LEU A 128 1.58 14.56 8.13
CA LEU A 128 1.10 15.93 8.28
C LEU A 128 0.14 15.95 9.47
N LEU A 129 0.47 16.71 10.50
CA LEU A 129 -0.39 16.92 11.67
C LEU A 129 -0.97 18.33 11.66
N PHE A 130 -2.24 18.41 12.05
CA PHE A 130 -3.06 19.61 12.16
C PHE A 130 -3.05 20.48 10.89
N PRO A 131 -3.51 19.96 9.73
CA PRO A 131 -3.48 20.70 8.47
C PRO A 131 -4.30 22.01 8.49
N ALA A 132 -5.32 22.11 9.36
CA ALA A 132 -6.13 23.31 9.54
C ALA A 132 -5.60 24.26 10.64
N SER A 133 -4.50 23.91 11.33
CA SER A 133 -3.90 24.75 12.37
C SER A 133 -3.06 25.88 11.78
N ARG A 134 -2.84 26.94 12.56
CA ARG A 134 -1.86 28.00 12.23
C ARG A 134 -0.42 27.52 12.31
N PHE A 135 -0.20 26.37 12.95
CA PHE A 135 1.11 25.71 13.09
C PHE A 135 1.00 24.26 12.62
N PRO A 136 1.03 24.02 11.29
CA PRO A 136 1.07 22.67 10.77
C PRO A 136 2.42 22.02 11.08
N PHE A 137 2.40 20.75 11.50
CA PHE A 137 3.62 19.97 11.65
C PHE A 137 3.76 19.01 10.48
N TYR A 138 4.94 18.98 9.86
CA TYR A 138 5.27 18.09 8.76
C TYR A 138 6.51 17.28 9.11
N GLY A 139 6.39 15.96 9.05
CA GLY A 139 7.50 15.02 9.15
C GLY A 139 7.58 14.18 7.88
N ALA A 140 8.78 13.90 7.41
CA ALA A 140 9.01 12.99 6.29
C ALA A 140 10.19 12.07 6.60
N TYR A 141 10.10 10.84 6.08
CA TYR A 141 11.19 9.87 6.12
C TYR A 141 11.34 9.22 4.74
N SER A 142 12.58 8.85 4.40
CA SER A 142 12.89 8.13 3.17
C SER A 142 14.02 7.14 3.43
N VAL A 143 13.93 5.97 2.82
CA VAL A 143 14.92 4.90 2.87
C VAL A 143 15.17 4.41 1.44
N ASN A 144 16.42 4.17 1.10
CA ASN A 144 16.83 3.58 -0.17
C ASN A 144 17.90 2.52 0.13
N ASP A 145 17.64 1.27 -0.23
CA ASP A 145 18.60 0.17 -0.19
C ASP A 145 18.82 -0.33 -1.63
N THR A 146 20.09 -0.45 -2.05
CA THR A 146 20.44 -0.98 -3.37
C THR A 146 21.49 -2.05 -3.21
N ARG A 147 21.20 -3.24 -3.76
CA ARG A 147 22.04 -4.43 -3.69
C ARG A 147 22.36 -4.93 -5.09
N ALA A 148 23.64 -5.14 -5.36
CA ALA A 148 24.12 -5.79 -6.58
C ALA A 148 24.66 -7.18 -6.26
N SER A 149 24.31 -8.17 -7.07
CA SER A 149 24.75 -9.56 -6.94
C SER A 149 25.28 -10.07 -8.27
N ILE A 150 26.39 -10.81 -8.24
CA ILE A 150 26.95 -11.50 -9.41
C ILE A 150 26.72 -12.99 -9.17
N GLU A 151 25.83 -13.60 -9.96
CA GLU A 151 25.53 -15.02 -9.85
C GLU A 151 26.24 -15.78 -10.98
N ARG A 152 27.25 -16.58 -10.62
CA ARG A 152 27.98 -17.43 -11.56
C ARG A 152 27.32 -18.81 -11.58
N ILE A 153 26.38 -19.03 -12.49
CA ILE A 153 25.87 -20.37 -12.77
C ILE A 153 26.98 -21.10 -13.53
N GLY A 154 27.62 -22.05 -12.85
CA GLY A 154 28.74 -22.82 -13.39
C GLY A 154 28.33 -23.58 -14.64
N ALA A 155 29.06 -23.36 -15.73
CA ALA A 155 29.05 -24.24 -16.88
C ALA A 155 29.53 -25.62 -16.43
N ASP A 156 28.61 -26.58 -16.39
CA ASP A 156 28.92 -27.98 -16.08
C ASP A 156 29.62 -28.58 -17.30
N TYR A 157 30.95 -28.57 -17.31
CA TYR A 157 31.75 -29.16 -18.38
C TYR A 157 31.78 -30.68 -18.20
N ARG A 158 30.80 -31.37 -18.78
CA ARG A 158 30.83 -32.83 -18.92
C ARG A 158 31.68 -33.21 -20.13
N ILE A 159 33.01 -33.25 -19.98
CA ILE A 159 33.87 -33.95 -20.93
C ILE A 159 33.61 -35.44 -20.70
N THR A 160 32.80 -36.03 -21.58
CA THR A 160 32.74 -37.48 -21.72
C THR A 160 33.82 -37.84 -22.73
N GLN A 161 34.86 -38.52 -22.25
CA GLN A 161 35.88 -39.16 -23.08
C GLN A 161 35.43 -40.57 -23.46
#